data_AF-A0A090NFR6-F1
#
_entry.id   AF-A0A090NFR6-F1
#
_cell.length_a   1.000
_cell.length_b   1.000
_cell.length_c   1.000
_cell.angle_alpha   90.00
_cell.angle_beta   90.00
_cell.angle_gamma   90.00
#
_symmetry.space_group_name_H-M   'P 1'
#
loop_
_entity.id
_entity.type
_entity.pdbx_description
1 polymer ?
#
loop_
_entity_poly.entity_id
_entity_poly.type
_entity_poly.pdbx_seq_one_letter_code
_entity_poly.pdbx_strand_id
1 'polypeptide(L)'
;MNPGTDLTVVDASGKQPIVLLQGYQMQGSENTLYLAAGQRLALATLSEEGIKALTVNGEWQADEYGNQWRQASLQGALTDPALADRKPLWQYAEKLDDTYCAGCHAPIAADHYTVNAWPSIAKGMGARTSMSENELDILTRYFQYNAKDITEKQ
;
A
#
# COMPACT_ATOMS: atom_id res chain seq x y z
N MET A 1 8.21 0.85 -6.04
CA MET A 1 7.44 0.47 -4.84
C MET A 1 6.55 1.63 -4.47
N ASN A 2 5.44 1.38 -3.79
CA ASN A 2 4.49 2.43 -3.47
C ASN A 2 4.69 3.02 -2.06
N PRO A 3 4.29 4.28 -1.80
CA PRO A 3 4.42 4.91 -0.49
C PRO A 3 3.78 4.09 0.64
N GLY A 4 4.46 4.12 1.79
CA GLY A 4 4.02 3.42 2.98
C GLY A 4 4.07 1.90 2.85
N THR A 5 4.82 1.32 1.92
CA THR A 5 5.06 -0.13 1.89
C THR A 5 6.09 -0.53 2.96
N ASP A 6 5.82 -1.55 3.76
CA ASP A 6 6.78 -2.06 4.75
C ASP A 6 7.83 -2.92 4.07
N LEU A 7 9.07 -2.71 4.49
CA LEU A 7 10.24 -3.45 4.06
C LEU A 7 10.98 -3.97 5.28
N THR A 8 11.26 -5.26 5.32
CA THR A 8 12.09 -5.85 6.36
C THR A 8 13.55 -5.82 5.91
N VAL A 9 14.42 -5.14 6.65
CA VAL A 9 15.87 -5.17 6.37
C VAL A 9 16.41 -6.53 6.76
N VAL A 10 16.99 -7.25 5.79
CA VAL A 10 17.59 -8.57 6.01
C VAL A 10 19.11 -8.49 6.13
N ASP A 11 19.74 -7.52 5.49
CA ASP A 11 21.17 -7.26 5.56
C ASP A 11 21.43 -5.77 5.32
N ALA A 12 22.23 -5.14 6.17
CA ALA A 12 22.66 -3.74 6.05
C ALA A 12 24.18 -3.58 6.10
N SER A 13 24.94 -4.67 5.99
CA SER A 13 26.40 -4.67 6.05
C SER A 13 27.06 -4.17 4.75
N GLY A 14 26.34 -4.26 3.64
CA GLY A 14 26.78 -3.82 2.31
C GLY A 14 26.54 -2.33 2.04
N LYS A 15 26.87 -1.90 0.80
CA LYS A 15 26.63 -0.51 0.34
C LYS A 15 25.15 -0.16 0.19
N GLN A 16 24.33 -1.14 -0.14
CA GLN A 16 22.88 -1.03 -0.23
C GLN A 16 22.28 -2.09 0.70
N PRO A 17 21.31 -1.75 1.55
CA PRO A 17 20.65 -2.74 2.36
C PRO A 17 19.85 -3.67 1.46
N ILE A 18 19.89 -4.96 1.77
CA ILE A 18 18.99 -5.95 1.20
C ILE A 18 17.71 -5.93 2.04
N VAL A 19 16.58 -5.84 1.36
CA VAL A 19 15.25 -5.79 1.97
C VAL A 19 14.38 -6.93 1.47
N LEU A 20 13.46 -7.36 2.32
CA LEU A 20 12.40 -8.31 2.02
C LEU A 20 11.07 -7.55 1.95
N LEU A 21 10.41 -7.66 0.81
CA LEU A 21 9.02 -7.27 0.60
C LEU A 21 8.14 -8.52 0.68
N GLN A 22 7.09 -8.47 1.48
CA GLN A 22 6.10 -9.54 1.59
C GLN A 22 4.72 -9.00 1.20
N GLY A 23 3.91 -9.85 0.58
CA GLY A 23 2.54 -9.53 0.22
C GLY A 23 1.82 -10.71 -0.41
N TYR A 24 0.75 -10.41 -1.13
CA TYR A 24 -0.09 -11.39 -1.81
C TYR A 24 -0.14 -11.11 -3.31
N GLN A 25 -0.10 -12.16 -4.12
CA GLN A 25 -0.46 -12.11 -5.53
C GLN A 25 -1.93 -12.46 -5.70
N MET A 26 -2.60 -11.82 -6.65
CA MET A 26 -3.90 -12.22 -7.17
C MET A 26 -3.71 -12.90 -8.53
N GLN A 27 -4.37 -14.02 -8.76
CA GLN A 27 -4.30 -14.72 -10.05
C GLN A 27 -4.84 -13.83 -11.17
N GLY A 28 -4.12 -13.75 -12.29
CA GLY A 28 -4.41 -12.84 -13.40
C GLY A 28 -3.90 -11.40 -13.20
N SER A 29 -3.27 -11.09 -12.06
CA SER A 29 -2.61 -9.82 -11.76
C SER A 29 -1.29 -10.03 -11.00
N GLU A 30 -0.51 -11.04 -11.41
CA GLU A 30 0.72 -11.49 -10.75
C GLU A 30 1.84 -10.44 -10.75
N ASN A 31 1.74 -9.43 -11.61
CA ASN A 31 2.67 -8.30 -11.64
C ASN A 31 2.50 -7.31 -10.48
N THR A 32 1.54 -7.52 -9.58
CA THR A 32 1.28 -6.65 -8.44
C THR A 32 1.29 -7.44 -7.14
N LEU A 33 1.99 -6.93 -6.13
CA LEU A 33 1.87 -7.40 -4.75
C LEU A 33 0.90 -6.52 -3.97
N TYR A 34 -0.01 -7.15 -3.26
CA TYR A 34 -1.02 -6.52 -2.41
C TYR A 34 -0.74 -6.78 -0.93
N LEU A 35 -1.27 -5.91 -0.06
CA LEU A 35 -1.09 -6.03 1.39
C LEU A 35 -1.63 -7.36 1.92
N ALA A 36 -2.85 -7.73 1.55
CA ALA A 36 -3.52 -8.94 2.03
C ALA A 36 -4.43 -9.55 0.95
N ALA A 37 -4.76 -10.82 1.10
CA ALA A 37 -5.78 -11.46 0.27
C ALA A 37 -7.14 -10.73 0.41
N GLY A 38 -7.79 -10.46 -0.72
CA GLY A 38 -9.06 -9.70 -0.76
C GLY A 38 -8.91 -8.19 -0.58
N GLN A 39 -7.73 -7.68 -0.19
CA GLN A 39 -7.48 -6.25 0.02
C GLN A 39 -6.58 -5.68 -1.09
N ARG A 40 -7.17 -4.88 -1.97
CA ARG A 40 -6.53 -4.31 -3.17
C ARG A 40 -5.69 -3.06 -2.86
N LEU A 41 -4.94 -3.07 -1.76
CA LEU A 41 -3.89 -2.09 -1.50
C LEU A 41 -2.59 -2.57 -2.12
N ALA A 42 -2.20 -1.97 -3.25
CA ALA A 42 -0.97 -2.33 -3.95
C ALA A 42 0.28 -1.84 -3.21
N LEU A 43 1.20 -2.76 -2.90
CA LEU A 43 2.50 -2.49 -2.31
C LEU A 43 3.56 -2.17 -3.38
N ALA A 44 3.58 -2.97 -4.45
CA ALA A 44 4.53 -2.79 -5.54
C ALA A 44 4.00 -3.37 -6.84
N THR A 45 4.41 -2.75 -7.94
CA THR A 45 4.35 -3.32 -9.29
C THR A 45 5.71 -3.94 -9.62
N LEU A 46 5.71 -5.13 -10.18
CA LEU A 46 6.87 -5.94 -10.50
C LEU A 46 7.14 -5.92 -12.01
N SER A 47 8.42 -5.87 -12.37
CA SER A 47 8.86 -6.19 -13.73
C SER A 47 8.76 -7.69 -14.00
N GLU A 48 8.99 -8.11 -15.24
CA GLU A 48 9.05 -9.54 -15.58
C GLU A 48 10.13 -10.28 -14.78
N GLU A 49 11.28 -9.65 -14.56
CA GLU A 49 12.37 -10.18 -13.73
C GLU A 49 11.93 -10.30 -12.27
N GLY A 50 11.22 -9.28 -11.77
CA GLY A 50 10.66 -9.28 -10.42
C GLY A 50 9.69 -10.44 -10.20
N ILE A 51 8.81 -10.71 -11.17
CA ILE A 51 7.87 -11.84 -11.13
C ILE A 51 8.63 -13.18 -11.09
N LYS A 52 9.67 -13.34 -11.91
CA LYS A 52 10.49 -14.57 -11.94
C LYS A 52 11.30 -14.77 -10.66
N ALA A 53 11.67 -13.68 -9.98
CA ALA A 53 12.44 -13.70 -8.74
C ALA A 53 11.57 -13.86 -7.48
N LEU A 54 10.24 -13.87 -7.60
CA LEU A 54 9.36 -14.07 -6.45
C LEU A 54 9.56 -15.44 -5.83
N THR A 55 9.69 -15.44 -4.50
CA THR A 55 9.48 -16.64 -3.71
C THR A 55 7.99 -16.76 -3.42
N VAL A 56 7.34 -17.78 -3.97
CA VAL A 56 5.92 -18.07 -3.72
C VAL A 56 5.81 -18.87 -2.44
N ASN A 57 5.03 -18.37 -1.49
CA ASN A 57 4.83 -18.98 -0.18
C ASN A 57 3.40 -19.52 -0.10
N GLY A 58 3.23 -20.81 -0.37
CA GLY A 58 1.93 -21.48 -0.29
C GLY A 58 1.16 -21.57 -1.60
N GLU A 59 -0.03 -22.16 -1.50
CA GLU A 59 -0.91 -22.46 -2.64
C GLU A 59 -1.91 -21.33 -2.88
N TRP A 60 -2.54 -21.37 -4.06
CA TRP A 60 -3.67 -20.48 -4.36
C TRP A 60 -4.87 -20.81 -3.47
N GLN A 61 -5.47 -19.77 -2.91
CA GLN A 61 -6.66 -19.85 -2.07
C GLN A 61 -7.69 -18.83 -2.52
N ALA A 62 -8.95 -19.28 -2.62
CA ALA A 62 -10.07 -18.42 -2.96
C ALA A 62 -10.43 -17.48 -1.80
N ASP A 63 -10.70 -16.21 -2.10
CA ASP A 63 -11.48 -15.36 -1.21
C ASP A 63 -13.00 -15.64 -1.33
N GLU A 64 -13.81 -14.92 -0.55
CA GLU A 64 -15.28 -15.05 -0.56
C GLU A 64 -15.95 -14.72 -1.91
N TYR A 65 -15.23 -14.06 -2.82
CA TYR A 65 -15.68 -13.71 -4.16
C TYR A 65 -15.09 -14.62 -5.24
N GLY A 66 -14.31 -15.64 -4.85
CA GLY A 66 -13.69 -16.60 -5.76
C GLY A 66 -12.37 -16.14 -6.38
N ASN A 67 -11.83 -14.97 -6.02
CA ASN A 67 -10.52 -14.55 -6.49
C ASN A 67 -9.45 -15.40 -5.83
N GLN A 68 -8.49 -15.89 -6.62
CA GLN A 68 -7.39 -16.71 -6.11
C GLN A 68 -6.23 -15.82 -5.65
N TRP A 69 -5.79 -16.05 -4.42
CA TRP A 69 -4.69 -15.34 -3.78
C TRP A 69 -3.62 -16.30 -3.26
N ARG A 70 -2.37 -15.89 -3.25
CA ARG A 70 -1.28 -16.62 -2.58
C ARG A 70 -0.27 -15.64 -2.01
N GLN A 71 0.43 -16.03 -0.95
CA GLN A 71 1.52 -15.20 -0.44
C GLN A 71 2.73 -15.29 -1.36
N ALA A 72 3.42 -14.18 -1.52
CA ALA A 72 4.69 -14.13 -2.22
C ALA A 72 5.60 -13.09 -1.57
N SER A 73 6.89 -13.28 -1.73
CA SER A 73 7.89 -12.35 -1.23
C SER A 73 9.00 -12.14 -2.24
N LEU A 74 9.57 -10.93 -2.22
CA LEU A 74 10.70 -10.56 -3.05
C LEU A 74 11.81 -10.00 -2.15
N GLN A 75 13.03 -10.49 -2.36
CA GLN A 75 14.20 -9.94 -1.72
C GLN A 75 15.06 -9.22 -2.76
N GLY A 76 15.57 -8.05 -2.43
CA GLY A 76 16.40 -7.27 -3.34
C GLY A 76 17.14 -6.14 -2.64
N ALA A 77 18.12 -5.57 -3.34
CA ALA A 77 18.82 -4.38 -2.86
C ALA A 77 17.90 -3.16 -2.95
N LEU A 78 17.83 -2.38 -1.87
CA LEU A 78 17.14 -1.10 -1.87
C LEU A 78 18.06 -0.03 -2.49
N THR A 79 17.69 0.44 -3.67
CA THR A 79 18.48 1.43 -4.42
C THR A 79 18.07 2.86 -4.13
N ASP A 80 16.80 3.08 -3.81
CA ASP A 80 16.24 4.41 -3.53
C ASP A 80 16.20 4.67 -2.02
N PRO A 81 16.32 5.94 -1.57
CA PRO A 81 16.14 6.29 -0.17
C PRO A 81 14.75 5.87 0.32
N ALA A 82 14.70 5.31 1.53
CA ALA A 82 13.46 5.00 2.23
C ALA A 82 13.43 5.69 3.60
N LEU A 83 12.22 5.96 4.10
CA LEU A 83 12.03 6.40 5.48
C LEU A 83 12.31 5.24 6.44
N ALA A 84 12.87 5.54 7.61
CA ALA A 84 13.09 4.54 8.66
C ALA A 84 11.77 4.12 9.37
N ASP A 85 10.75 4.97 9.31
CA ASP A 85 9.43 4.77 9.91
C ASP A 85 8.39 5.50 9.02
N ARG A 86 7.15 5.01 8.98
CA ARG A 86 6.06 5.60 8.19
C ARG A 86 5.43 6.84 8.84
N LYS A 87 5.62 7.07 10.14
CA LYS A 87 5.01 8.19 10.89
C LYS A 87 5.15 9.54 10.20
N PRO A 88 6.31 9.95 9.65
CA PRO A 88 6.41 11.23 8.95
C PRO A 88 5.52 11.29 7.69
N LEU A 89 5.35 10.16 6.99
CA LEU A 89 4.46 10.06 5.84
C LEU A 89 2.99 10.19 6.27
N TRP A 90 2.60 9.55 7.38
CA TRP A 90 1.23 9.62 7.91
C TRP A 90 0.90 10.98 8.51
N GLN A 91 1.82 11.63 9.20
CA GLN A 91 1.67 13.02 9.64
C GLN A 91 1.48 13.97 8.44
N TYR A 92 2.18 13.72 7.34
CA TYR A 92 1.97 14.49 6.11
C TYR A 92 0.58 14.22 5.51
N ALA A 93 0.14 12.96 5.46
CA ALA A 93 -1.20 12.60 4.98
C ALA A 93 -2.31 13.22 5.84
N GLU A 94 -2.20 13.17 7.18
CA GLU A 94 -3.14 13.84 8.09
C GLU A 94 -3.21 15.35 7.84
N LYS A 95 -2.06 15.99 7.58
CA LYS A 95 -2.03 17.39 7.21
C LYS A 95 -2.70 17.68 5.87
N LEU A 96 -2.57 16.77 4.89
CA LEU A 96 -3.27 16.88 3.62
C LEU A 96 -4.79 16.78 3.83
N ASP A 97 -5.26 15.83 4.65
CA ASP A 97 -6.67 15.68 4.97
C ASP A 97 -7.25 16.94 5.65
N ASP A 98 -6.56 17.47 6.67
CA ASP A 98 -6.96 18.71 7.35
C ASP A 98 -6.99 19.90 6.38
N THR A 99 -5.94 20.06 5.57
CA THR A 99 -5.81 21.21 4.66
C THR A 99 -6.86 21.20 3.55
N TYR A 100 -7.17 20.04 2.97
CA TYR A 100 -7.97 19.94 1.76
C TYR A 100 -9.41 19.45 1.98
N CYS A 101 -9.68 18.74 3.08
CA CYS A 101 -10.99 18.12 3.33
C CYS A 101 -11.77 18.77 4.49
N ALA A 102 -11.13 19.50 5.41
CA ALA A 102 -11.81 20.11 6.57
C ALA A 102 -12.49 21.47 6.28
N GLY A 103 -12.30 22.04 5.09
CA GLY A 103 -12.79 23.40 4.77
C GLY A 103 -14.30 23.52 4.58
N CYS A 104 -14.98 22.45 4.18
CA CYS A 104 -16.41 22.47 3.84
C CYS A 104 -17.29 21.64 4.78
N HIS A 105 -16.73 20.56 5.34
CA HIS A 105 -17.36 19.66 6.30
C HIS A 105 -16.27 19.02 7.16
N ALA A 106 -16.66 18.29 8.21
CA ALA A 106 -15.69 17.50 8.97
C ALA A 106 -15.05 16.42 8.07
N PRO A 107 -13.73 16.18 8.18
CA PRO A 107 -13.08 15.07 7.48
C PRO A 107 -13.71 13.73 7.85
N ILE A 108 -13.70 12.79 6.89
CA ILE A 108 -14.22 11.44 7.11
C ILE A 108 -13.10 10.63 7.79
N ALA A 109 -13.39 10.04 8.95
CA ALA A 109 -12.44 9.19 9.65
C ALA A 109 -11.95 8.03 8.75
N ALA A 110 -10.65 7.73 8.81
CA ALA A 110 -10.03 6.72 7.96
C ALA A 110 -10.61 5.30 8.14
N ASP A 111 -11.16 5.00 9.31
CA ASP A 111 -11.82 3.73 9.62
C ASP A 111 -13.33 3.72 9.31
N HIS A 112 -13.81 4.66 8.49
CA HIS A 112 -15.19 4.67 8.04
C HIS A 112 -15.44 3.69 6.87
N TYR A 113 -14.52 3.63 5.90
CA TYR A 113 -14.61 2.78 4.71
C TYR A 113 -13.60 1.63 4.74
N THR A 114 -13.78 0.68 3.81
CA THR A 114 -12.84 -0.45 3.63
C THR A 114 -11.63 -0.06 2.78
N VAL A 115 -10.57 -0.86 2.85
CA VAL A 115 -9.38 -0.74 1.99
C VAL A 115 -9.74 -0.59 0.52
N ASN A 116 -10.73 -1.37 0.06
CA ASN A 116 -11.12 -1.41 -1.35
C ASN A 116 -12.02 -0.24 -1.77
N ALA A 117 -12.69 0.42 -0.83
CA ALA A 117 -13.60 1.53 -1.11
C ALA A 117 -12.86 2.88 -1.20
N TRP A 118 -11.84 3.07 -0.36
CA TRP A 118 -11.11 4.33 -0.24
C TRP A 118 -10.58 4.93 -1.55
N PRO A 119 -9.99 4.15 -2.49
CA PRO A 119 -9.48 4.73 -3.75
C PRO A 119 -10.53 5.50 -4.56
N SER A 120 -11.76 4.98 -4.64
CA SER A 120 -12.83 5.65 -5.37
C SER A 120 -13.31 6.91 -4.64
N ILE A 121 -13.45 6.83 -3.32
CA ILE A 121 -13.89 7.93 -2.47
C ILE A 121 -12.87 9.08 -2.48
N ALA A 122 -11.60 8.77 -2.23
CA ALA A 122 -10.51 9.72 -2.25
C ALA A 122 -10.40 10.41 -3.61
N LYS A 123 -10.49 9.66 -4.72
CA LYS A 123 -10.52 10.23 -6.07
C LYS A 123 -11.66 11.24 -6.26
N GLY A 124 -12.86 10.90 -5.79
CA GLY A 124 -14.03 11.78 -5.88
C GLY A 124 -13.90 13.07 -5.06
N MET A 125 -13.27 13.00 -3.88
CA MET A 125 -13.00 14.16 -3.02
C MET A 125 -11.85 15.00 -3.58
N GLY A 126 -10.72 14.37 -3.91
CA GLY A 126 -9.52 15.01 -4.42
C GLY A 126 -9.74 15.80 -5.72
N ALA A 127 -10.63 15.33 -6.60
CA ALA A 127 -11.00 16.05 -7.83
C ALA A 127 -11.66 17.43 -7.58
N ARG A 128 -12.04 17.75 -6.34
CA ARG A 128 -12.62 19.04 -5.94
C ARG A 128 -11.62 19.94 -5.20
N THR A 129 -10.36 19.53 -5.14
CA THR A 129 -9.28 20.22 -4.42
C THR A 129 -8.17 20.62 -5.38
N SER A 130 -7.21 21.41 -4.93
CA SER A 130 -5.99 21.73 -5.70
C SER A 130 -4.83 20.76 -5.41
N MET A 131 -5.12 19.60 -4.81
CA MET A 131 -4.16 18.57 -4.47
C MET A 131 -3.52 17.96 -5.72
N SER A 132 -2.21 17.72 -5.67
CA SER A 132 -1.50 16.99 -6.73
C SER A 132 -1.84 15.50 -6.73
N GLU A 133 -1.55 14.81 -7.84
CA GLU A 133 -1.77 13.36 -7.95
C GLU A 133 -0.96 12.57 -6.90
N ASN A 134 0.26 13.01 -6.58
CA ASN A 134 1.11 12.37 -5.59
C ASN A 134 0.57 12.56 -4.16
N GLU A 135 0.09 13.75 -3.82
CA GLU A 135 -0.55 14.00 -2.54
C GLU A 135 -1.82 13.17 -2.39
N LEU A 136 -2.60 13.05 -3.46
CA LEU A 136 -3.80 12.22 -3.47
C LEU A 136 -3.48 10.72 -3.30
N ASP A 137 -2.41 10.21 -3.94
CA ASP A 137 -1.96 8.83 -3.73
C ASP A 137 -1.51 8.59 -2.27
N ILE A 138 -0.72 9.50 -1.70
CA ILE A 138 -0.28 9.41 -0.30
C ILE A 138 -1.48 9.40 0.65
N LEU A 139 -2.43 10.33 0.47
CA LEU A 139 -3.62 10.42 1.30
C LEU A 139 -4.54 9.19 1.13
N THR A 140 -4.72 8.72 -0.10
CA THR A 140 -5.49 7.50 -0.37
C THR A 140 -4.89 6.30 0.35
N ARG A 141 -3.57 6.16 0.34
CA ARG A 141 -2.86 5.09 1.04
C ARG A 141 -2.99 5.20 2.54
N TYR A 142 -2.87 6.39 3.10
CA TYR A 142 -3.12 6.63 4.51
C TYR A 142 -4.52 6.12 4.91
N PHE A 143 -5.55 6.46 4.14
CA PHE A 143 -6.89 5.95 4.38
C PHE A 143 -6.98 4.42 4.24
N GLN A 144 -6.33 3.83 3.24
CA GLN A 144 -6.30 2.37 3.07
C GLN A 144 -5.59 1.66 4.23
N TYR A 145 -4.44 2.14 4.70
CA TYR A 145 -3.71 1.56 5.83
C TYR A 145 -4.43 1.73 7.17
N ASN A 146 -5.37 2.68 7.26
CA ASN A 146 -6.16 2.95 8.46
C ASN A 146 -7.64 2.55 8.30
N ALA A 147 -7.96 1.81 7.24
CA ALA A 147 -9.31 1.40 6.92
C ALA A 147 -9.89 0.45 7.97
N LYS A 148 -11.22 0.33 8.00
CA LYS A 148 -11.92 -0.42 9.06
C LYS A 148 -11.64 -1.92 9.08
N ASP A 149 -11.26 -2.47 7.93
CA ASP A 149 -10.95 -3.88 7.71
C ASP A 149 -9.44 -4.18 7.76
N ILE A 150 -8.62 -3.20 8.14
CA ILE A 150 -7.22 -3.45 8.52
C ILE A 150 -7.18 -3.91 9.99
N THR A 151 -6.72 -5.14 10.21
CA THR A 151 -6.64 -5.77 11.54
C THR A 151 -5.39 -5.35 12.32
N GLU A 152 -4.33 -4.93 11.64
CA GLU A 152 -3.12 -4.36 12.24
C GLU A 152 -3.03 -2.89 11.85
N LYS A 153 -3.69 -2.03 12.63
CA LYS A 153 -3.56 -0.58 12.47
C LYS A 153 -2.13 -0.17 12.79
N GLN A 154 -1.56 0.69 11.95
CA GLN A 154 -0.15 1.09 12.00
C GLN A 154 0.09 2.39 12.77
#